data_AF-A0AAU5SQK0-F1
#
_entry.id   AF-A0AAU5SQK0-F1
#
_cell.length_a   1.000
_cell.length_b   1.000
_cell.length_c   1.000
_cell.angle_alpha   90.00
_cell.angle_beta   90.00
_cell.angle_gamma   90.00
#
_symmetry.space_group_name_H-M   'P 1'
#
loop_
_entity.id
_entity.type
_entity.pdbx_description
1 polymer ?
#
loop_
_entity_poly.entity_id
_entity_poly.type
_entity_poly.pdbx_seq_one_letter_code
_entity_poly.pdbx_strand_id
1 'polypeptide(L)'
;MSKQIFGAQLSLRCCGTTTPERTPGPCWQVFVAMTGLVSEWPTFTWPTSTEIPSVHQRLAALMELGFTLAEDAEWEWMEGTGPDYHPHPVRVLLLGTVKVQPLTQGAP
;
A
#
# COMPACT_ATOMS: atom_id res chain seq x y z
N MET A 1 8.61 -26.35 0.22
CA MET A 1 8.81 -25.05 -0.45
C MET A 1 8.63 -23.97 0.60
N SER A 2 9.60 -23.08 0.78
CA SER A 2 9.43 -21.94 1.70
C SER A 2 8.39 -20.99 1.12
N LYS A 3 7.35 -20.62 1.88
CA LYS A 3 6.38 -19.60 1.49
C LYS A 3 7.12 -18.26 1.40
N GLN A 4 7.06 -17.58 0.25
CA GLN A 4 7.65 -16.26 0.09
C GLN A 4 6.74 -15.22 0.76
N ILE A 5 7.28 -14.46 1.71
CA ILE A 5 6.56 -13.43 2.48
C ILE A 5 7.12 -12.05 2.12
N PHE A 6 6.22 -11.11 1.89
CA PHE A 6 6.51 -9.71 1.60
C PHE A 6 5.81 -8.79 2.61
N GLY A 7 6.25 -7.53 2.68
CA GLY A 7 5.52 -6.47 3.39
C GLY A 7 4.68 -5.68 2.42
N ALA A 8 3.39 -5.52 2.71
CA ALA A 8 2.54 -4.52 2.05
C ALA A 8 2.42 -3.29 2.94
N GLN A 9 2.48 -2.10 2.35
CA GLN A 9 2.31 -0.83 3.05
C GLN A 9 1.15 -0.05 2.43
N LEU A 10 0.28 0.47 3.30
CA LEU A 10 -0.85 1.34 3.01
C LEU A 10 -0.54 2.74 3.50
N SER A 11 -0.73 3.76 2.67
CA SER A 11 -0.48 5.15 3.06
C SER A 11 -1.39 6.13 2.33
N LEU A 12 -1.66 7.28 2.96
CA LEU A 12 -2.36 8.40 2.35
C LEU A 12 -1.37 9.29 1.60
N ARG A 13 -1.55 9.40 0.28
CA ARG A 13 -0.84 10.36 -0.56
C ARG A 13 -1.57 11.69 -0.57
N CYS A 14 -0.85 12.81 -0.44
CA CYS A 14 -1.43 14.14 -0.47
C CYS A 14 -1.69 14.67 -1.90
N CYS A 15 -0.63 14.88 -2.69
CA CYS A 15 -0.72 15.47 -4.03
C CYS A 15 0.60 15.38 -4.84
N GLY A 16 1.52 14.49 -4.43
CA GLY A 16 2.95 14.55 -4.78
C GLY A 16 3.30 14.87 -6.24
N THR A 17 4.34 15.69 -6.42
CA THR A 17 4.93 16.15 -7.69
C THR A 17 5.90 15.16 -8.33
N THR A 18 6.08 13.98 -7.73
CA THR A 18 6.98 12.91 -8.18
C THR A 18 6.24 11.59 -8.27
N THR A 19 6.74 10.71 -9.14
CA THR A 19 6.26 9.36 -9.45
C THR A 19 5.75 8.63 -8.19
N PRO A 20 4.56 7.98 -8.22
CA PRO A 20 3.66 7.75 -9.36
C PRO A 20 2.92 9.01 -9.85
N GLU A 21 2.15 8.90 -10.92
CA GLU A 21 1.45 10.01 -11.58
C GLU A 21 0.66 10.91 -10.60
N ARG A 22 0.54 12.20 -10.92
CA ARG A 22 -0.12 13.18 -10.04
C ARG A 22 -1.60 12.81 -9.87
N THR A 23 -2.08 12.75 -8.64
CA THR A 23 -3.49 12.46 -8.36
C THR A 23 -4.31 13.76 -8.31
N PRO A 24 -5.60 13.75 -8.68
CA PRO A 24 -6.46 14.94 -8.62
C PRO A 24 -6.61 15.54 -7.22
N GLY A 25 -6.37 14.72 -6.19
CA GLY A 25 -6.32 15.12 -4.79
C GLY A 25 -5.72 13.99 -3.93
N PRO A 26 -5.90 14.04 -2.60
CA PRO A 26 -5.39 13.02 -1.71
C PRO A 26 -6.07 11.68 -1.94
N CYS A 27 -5.29 10.60 -1.93
CA CYS A 27 -5.78 9.25 -2.15
C CYS A 27 -4.94 8.24 -1.38
N TRP A 28 -5.56 7.12 -1.02
CA TRP A 28 -4.85 6.00 -0.43
C TRP A 28 -4.14 5.18 -1.49
N GLN A 29 -3.04 4.55 -1.10
CA GLN A 29 -2.25 3.65 -1.94
C GLN A 29 -1.77 2.47 -1.11
N VAL A 30 -1.80 1.27 -1.69
CA VAL A 30 -1.13 0.10 -1.14
C VAL A 30 -0.08 -0.40 -2.13
N PHE A 31 1.11 -0.69 -1.64
CA PHE A 31 2.17 -1.30 -2.44
C PHE A 31 2.78 -2.50 -1.72
N VAL A 32 3.28 -3.47 -2.49
CA VAL A 32 3.99 -4.64 -1.96
C VAL A 32 5.48 -4.44 -2.15
N ALA A 33 6.22 -4.31 -1.05
CA ALA A 33 7.65 -4.11 -1.06
C ALA A 33 8.38 -5.37 -1.55
N MET A 34 9.21 -5.19 -2.57
CA MET A 34 9.99 -6.25 -3.20
C MET A 34 11.46 -5.83 -3.35
N THR A 35 12.36 -6.79 -3.55
CA THR A 35 13.73 -6.48 -3.97
C THR A 35 13.71 -5.91 -5.38
N GLY A 36 14.52 -4.89 -5.66
CA GLY A 36 14.62 -4.27 -6.99
C GLY A 36 14.26 -2.78 -6.99
N LEU A 37 13.80 -2.28 -8.13
CA LEU A 37 13.42 -0.88 -8.29
C LEU A 37 12.06 -0.62 -7.62
N VAL A 38 12.00 0.41 -6.77
CA VAL A 38 10.76 0.82 -6.07
C VAL A 38 9.64 1.19 -7.05
N SER A 39 9.99 1.73 -8.22
CA SER A 39 9.02 2.09 -9.27
C SER A 39 8.32 0.88 -9.90
N GLU A 40 8.83 -0.33 -9.71
CA GLU A 40 8.28 -1.58 -10.25
C GLU A 40 7.47 -2.35 -9.21
N TRP A 41 7.39 -1.85 -7.97
CA TRP A 41 6.62 -2.53 -6.92
C TRP A 41 5.12 -2.55 -7.27
N PRO A 42 4.44 -3.71 -7.13
CA PRO A 42 3.00 -3.79 -7.34
C PRO A 42 2.29 -2.77 -6.46
N THR A 43 1.53 -1.87 -7.09
CA THR A 43 0.92 -0.73 -6.42
C THR A 43 -0.53 -0.57 -6.89
N PHE A 44 -1.44 -0.44 -5.93
CA PHE A 44 -2.83 -0.11 -6.17
C PHE A 44 -3.12 1.28 -5.57
N THR A 45 -3.77 2.15 -6.35
CA THR A 45 -4.17 3.49 -5.91
C THR A 45 -5.69 3.60 -5.96
N TRP A 46 -6.31 3.96 -4.84
CA TRP A 46 -7.74 4.21 -4.77
C TRP A 46 -8.10 5.57 -5.39
N PRO A 47 -9.38 5.78 -5.77
CA PRO A 47 -9.88 7.10 -6.13
C PRO A 47 -9.60 8.16 -5.04
N THR A 48 -9.64 9.42 -5.43
CA THR A 48 -9.39 10.56 -4.52
C THR A 48 -10.37 10.52 -3.34
N SER A 49 -9.83 10.29 -2.15
CA SER A 49 -10.54 10.27 -0.87
C SER A 49 -9.52 10.28 0.28
N THR A 50 -9.91 10.89 1.41
CA THR A 50 -9.14 10.81 2.66
C THR A 50 -9.68 9.73 3.60
N GLU A 51 -10.85 9.14 3.31
CA GLU A 51 -11.42 8.05 4.09
C GLU A 51 -10.53 6.81 4.02
N ILE A 52 -10.22 6.24 5.19
CA ILE A 52 -9.37 5.04 5.28
C ILE A 52 -10.09 3.88 4.58
N PRO A 53 -9.46 3.18 3.61
CA PRO A 53 -10.06 2.02 2.97
C PRO A 53 -10.45 0.99 4.01
N SER A 54 -11.63 0.40 3.88
CA SER A 54 -12.08 -0.68 4.76
C SER A 54 -11.18 -1.93 4.62
N VAL A 55 -11.24 -2.83 5.60
CA VAL A 55 -10.49 -4.10 5.54
C VAL A 55 -10.80 -4.89 4.26
N HIS A 56 -12.08 -4.93 3.85
CA HIS A 56 -12.49 -5.60 2.62
C HIS A 56 -11.87 -4.96 1.37
N GLN A 57 -11.87 -3.63 1.28
CA GLN A 57 -11.24 -2.91 0.16
C GLN A 57 -9.73 -3.16 0.08
N ARG A 58 -9.04 -3.23 1.23
CA ARG A 58 -7.60 -3.55 1.29
C ARG A 58 -7.33 -4.96 0.78
N LEU A 59 -8.13 -5.94 1.19
CA LEU A 59 -8.00 -7.33 0.73
C LEU A 59 -8.24 -7.44 -0.78
N ALA A 60 -9.28 -6.78 -1.29
CA ALA A 60 -9.57 -6.76 -2.72
C ALA A 60 -8.40 -6.15 -3.53
N ALA A 61 -7.86 -5.02 -3.08
CA ALA A 61 -6.70 -4.40 -3.73
C ALA A 61 -5.46 -5.31 -3.71
N LEU A 62 -5.18 -6.00 -2.59
CA LEU A 62 -4.09 -6.98 -2.53
C LEU A 62 -4.31 -8.15 -3.50
N MET A 63 -5.54 -8.66 -3.60
CA MET A 63 -5.88 -9.71 -4.54
C MET A 63 -5.69 -9.28 -6.00
N GLU A 64 -6.07 -8.04 -6.35
CA GLU A 64 -5.81 -7.46 -7.67
C GLU A 64 -4.30 -7.36 -7.97
N LEU A 65 -3.49 -7.09 -6.95
CA LEU A 65 -2.03 -7.11 -7.06
C LEU A 65 -1.43 -8.53 -7.10
N GLY A 66 -2.22 -9.58 -6.95
CA GLY A 66 -1.76 -10.97 -6.95
C GLY A 66 -1.33 -11.50 -5.58
N PHE A 67 -1.76 -10.86 -4.49
CA PHE A 67 -1.37 -11.18 -3.12
C PHE A 67 -2.58 -11.51 -2.23
N THR A 68 -2.30 -12.28 -1.18
CA THR A 68 -3.20 -12.47 -0.03
C THR A 68 -2.43 -12.24 1.27
N LEU A 69 -3.12 -12.10 2.39
CA LEU A 69 -2.48 -12.04 3.69
C LEU A 69 -1.67 -13.31 3.96
N ALA A 70 -0.52 -13.14 4.60
CA ALA A 70 0.19 -14.27 5.18
C ALA A 70 -0.63 -14.87 6.34
N GLU A 71 -0.29 -16.10 6.70
CA GLU A 71 -0.90 -16.79 7.85
C GLU A 71 -0.70 -15.95 9.13
N ASP A 72 -1.78 -15.77 9.90
CA ASP A 72 -1.84 -14.96 11.12
C ASP A 72 -1.36 -13.50 10.97
N ALA A 73 -1.36 -12.96 9.74
CA ALA A 73 -0.96 -11.58 9.51
C ALA A 73 -2.07 -10.59 9.89
N GLU A 74 -1.69 -9.61 10.71
CA GLU A 74 -2.56 -8.52 11.12
C GLU A 74 -2.08 -7.18 10.55
N TRP A 75 -3.01 -6.25 10.40
CA TRP A 75 -2.67 -4.87 10.03
C TRP A 75 -2.12 -4.14 11.24
N GLU A 76 -0.87 -3.72 11.14
CA GLU A 76 -0.24 -2.81 12.09
C GLU A 76 -0.41 -1.38 11.60
N TRP A 77 -0.67 -0.46 12.53
CA TRP A 77 -0.82 0.97 12.24
C TRP A 77 0.25 1.78 12.96
N MET A 78 0.80 2.76 12.25
CA MET A 78 1.77 3.70 12.76
C MET A 78 1.44 5.12 12.28
N GLU A 79 1.76 6.10 13.12
CA GLU A 79 1.74 7.50 12.76
C GLU A 79 3.13 7.94 12.27
N GLY A 80 3.16 8.69 11.17
CA GLY A 80 4.36 9.33 10.65
C GLY A 80 4.12 10.82 10.39
N THR A 81 5.19 11.57 10.18
CA THR A 81 5.09 12.95 9.69
C THR A 81 5.13 12.97 8.17
N GLY A 82 4.40 13.91 7.56
CA GLY A 82 4.35 14.10 6.11
C GLY A 82 5.73 14.13 5.43
N PRO A 83 5.80 13.79 4.14
CA PRO A 83 7.07 13.63 3.44
C PRO A 83 7.89 14.92 3.36
N ASP A 84 9.21 14.80 3.59
CA ASP A 84 10.17 15.92 3.55
C ASP A 84 10.41 16.49 2.13
N TYR A 85 9.96 15.80 1.08
CA TYR A 85 10.37 16.12 -0.31
C TYR A 85 9.65 17.32 -0.94
N HIS A 86 8.70 17.98 -0.25
CA HIS A 86 8.08 19.23 -0.70
C HIS A 86 7.35 19.96 0.44
N PRO A 87 7.28 21.31 0.44
CA PRO A 87 6.77 22.07 1.56
C PRO A 87 5.25 21.94 1.70
N HIS A 88 4.83 21.15 2.68
CA HIS A 88 3.48 21.12 3.24
C HIS A 88 3.55 21.47 4.73
N PRO A 89 2.48 22.02 5.34
CA PRO A 89 2.37 22.01 6.79
C PRO A 89 2.55 20.57 7.31
N VAL A 90 3.34 20.39 8.36
CA VAL A 90 3.51 19.07 8.99
C VAL A 90 2.14 18.55 9.40
N ARG A 91 1.79 17.38 8.88
CA ARG A 91 0.56 16.65 9.23
C ARG A 91 0.93 15.26 9.69
N VAL A 92 0.17 14.74 10.65
CA VAL A 92 0.20 13.32 11.01
C VAL A 92 -0.37 12.52 9.83
N LEU A 93 0.41 11.55 9.36
CA LEU A 93 0.01 10.58 8.35
C LEU A 93 -0.17 9.22 9.02
N LEU A 94 -1.20 8.50 8.61
CA LEU A 94 -1.39 7.11 9.00
C LEU A 94 -0.74 6.19 7.97
N LEU A 95 0.08 5.27 8.47
CA LEU A 95 0.73 4.21 7.72
C LEU A 95 0.22 2.87 8.24
N GLY A 96 -0.25 2.02 7.34
CA GLY A 96 -0.64 0.65 7.65
C GLY A 96 0.36 -0.33 7.05
N THR A 97 0.69 -1.41 7.74
CA THR A 97 1.54 -2.48 7.19
C THR A 97 0.96 -3.85 7.49
N VAL A 98 1.16 -4.79 6.57
CA VAL A 98 0.77 -6.20 6.78
C VAL A 98 1.70 -7.13 6.01
N LYS A 99 1.89 -8.36 6.52
CA LYS A 99 2.62 -9.41 5.80
C LYS A 99 1.71 -10.06 4.77
N VAL A 100 2.21 -10.21 3.54
CA VAL A 100 1.49 -10.81 2.42
C VAL A 100 2.29 -11.94 1.79
N GLN A 101 1.60 -12.81 1.07
CA GLN A 101 2.17 -13.87 0.26
C GLN A 101 1.51 -13.88 -1.12
N PRO A 102 2.21 -14.36 -2.17
CA PRO A 102 1.60 -14.50 -3.49
C PRO A 102 0.35 -15.38 -3.44
N LEU A 103 -0.65 -15.04 -4.25
CA LEU A 103 -1.76 -15.96 -4.50
C LEU A 103 -1.19 -17.23 -5.17
N THR A 104 -1.39 -18.38 -4.52
CA THR A 104 -1.16 -19.66 -5.18
C THR A 104 -2.19 -19.76 -6.31
N GLN A 105 -1.77 -19.63 -7.57
CA GLN A 105 -2.68 -19.92 -8.68
C GLN A 105 -3.02 -21.41 -8.61
N GLY A 106 -4.22 -21.73 -8.14
CA GLY A 106 -4.79 -23.06 -8.35
C GLY A 106 -5.00 -23.23 -9.85
N ALA A 107 -4.27 -24.14 -10.47
CA ALA A 107 -4.68 -24.68 -11.75
C ALA A 107 -6.08 -25.31 -11.57
N PRO A 108 -7.03 -25.10 -12.48
CA PRO A 108 -8.22 -25.94 -12.54
C PRO A 108 -7.86 -27.41 -12.81
#